data_AF-A0A9P9JJG9-F1
#
_entry.id   AF-A0A9P9JJG9-F1
#
_cell.length_a   1.000
_cell.length_b   1.000
_cell.length_c   1.000
_cell.angle_alpha   90.00
_cell.angle_beta   90.00
_cell.angle_gamma   90.00
#
_symmetry.space_group_name_H-M   'P 1'
#
loop_
_entity.id
_entity.type
_entity.pdbx_description
1 polymer ?
#
loop_
_entity_poly.entity_id
_entity_poly.type
_entity_poly.pdbx_seq_one_letter_code
_entity_poly.pdbx_strand_id
1 'polypeptide(L)'
;MRYTIPGPPPSGIAPVPIRNAVQSSSEASSTFSQEVCVRINGPVSPTTSLKTGPSQYVRQICLAMLRRLEEVPDFEIYFGRMNENDPVNSLWNLLREGNPLLVIYNSTRPTNILSVEDRDATQAEKAEIAIFQFIQACRIELEVPPSDRFVIADLLGNDTSQLMKVIHVINYHVLDLAERRGYTNSPELYHRRVAPGFPRRISQNTIVKELITTERMYFSSLKDLQSLRVILIEMGIVPKDIIRRVFFDIEELMECHGPFLEKMERINQLPTSQQKWGALFSEFEERFDIYRPFICNRRIASEAIHKIFDEKQFLAHPRVEQSRQRLLSEKPTYKYILESAMLRPLSRVAKYPLLLREMIKHAQNEDVKLDLIAGYDAAERVLQRINTIVKRELLEEAFEDLLKRMEDWKECDVEECGQLLLHGTFKIATTAVDSQKEYKVYLFERVLICCKETRDEAKGPERRQGSGGKNTKLRLKGRVFTTNIVNITHTSSPGSYTVVVCWKGARNVKDNFTIKFTNEAVMRTWADQLEHQRKEL
;
A
#
# COMPACT_ATOMS: atom_id res chain seq x y z
N MET A 1 6.26 -68.88 -69.96
CA MET A 1 4.79 -68.70 -70.07
C MET A 1 4.43 -67.38 -69.38
N ARG A 2 4.28 -66.30 -70.16
CA ARG A 2 3.11 -65.38 -70.31
C ARG A 2 2.65 -64.65 -69.03
N TYR A 3 2.94 -63.34 -68.86
CA TYR A 3 2.18 -62.12 -69.32
C TYR A 3 0.87 -61.91 -68.49
N THR A 4 0.41 -60.76 -67.97
CA THR A 4 0.68 -59.30 -68.10
C THR A 4 -0.07 -58.54 -66.98
N ILE A 5 0.30 -57.27 -66.72
CA ILE A 5 -0.38 -56.26 -65.87
C ILE A 5 -1.72 -55.78 -66.49
N PRO A 6 -2.67 -55.26 -65.70
CA PRO A 6 -3.49 -54.12 -66.15
C PRO A 6 -3.54 -52.94 -65.15
N GLY A 7 -3.62 -51.74 -65.72
CA GLY A 7 -3.53 -50.43 -65.08
C GLY A 7 -4.84 -49.87 -64.45
N PRO A 8 -4.86 -48.57 -64.14
CA PRO A 8 -5.85 -47.95 -63.25
C PRO A 8 -7.01 -47.27 -64.01
N PRO A 9 -8.08 -46.87 -63.29
CA PRO A 9 -8.94 -45.78 -63.74
C PRO A 9 -9.17 -44.68 -62.66
N PRO A 10 -9.76 -43.53 -63.06
CA PRO A 10 -9.78 -42.28 -62.28
C PRO A 10 -11.19 -41.78 -61.85
N SER A 11 -11.19 -40.64 -61.14
CA SER A 11 -12.24 -39.59 -60.96
C SER A 11 -13.35 -39.73 -59.90
N GLY A 12 -13.57 -38.65 -59.12
CA GLY A 12 -14.76 -38.43 -58.28
C GLY A 12 -14.57 -37.39 -57.16
N ILE A 13 -15.36 -36.31 -57.18
CA ILE A 13 -15.24 -35.07 -56.37
C ILE A 13 -16.16 -35.08 -55.12
N ALA A 14 -15.63 -34.57 -53.98
CA ALA A 14 -16.22 -34.00 -52.74
C ALA A 14 -17.08 -34.86 -51.79
N PRO A 15 -17.01 -34.60 -50.45
CA PRO A 15 -18.07 -33.80 -49.81
C PRO A 15 -17.67 -32.89 -48.62
N VAL A 16 -18.62 -32.02 -48.25
CA VAL A 16 -18.73 -31.07 -47.12
C VAL A 16 -19.20 -31.78 -45.83
N PRO A 17 -19.05 -31.17 -44.63
CA PRO A 17 -20.26 -31.00 -43.79
C PRO A 17 -20.33 -29.68 -42.98
N ILE A 18 -21.55 -29.15 -42.80
CA ILE A 18 -21.95 -28.14 -41.78
C ILE A 18 -23.35 -28.50 -41.22
N ARG A 19 -23.57 -28.19 -39.93
CA ARG A 19 -24.82 -27.97 -39.13
C ARG A 19 -25.39 -29.20 -38.38
N ASN A 20 -25.96 -29.11 -37.16
CA ASN A 20 -25.98 -28.14 -36.05
C ASN A 20 -26.79 -28.77 -34.86
N ALA A 21 -26.43 -28.40 -33.62
CA ALA A 21 -27.24 -28.18 -32.40
C ALA A 21 -27.96 -29.35 -31.65
N VAL A 22 -27.77 -29.47 -30.32
CA VAL A 22 -28.58 -28.85 -29.22
C VAL A 22 -28.11 -29.34 -27.81
N GLN A 23 -27.85 -28.38 -26.89
CA GLN A 23 -27.95 -28.35 -25.39
C GLN A 23 -27.29 -29.45 -24.49
N SER A 24 -26.86 -29.25 -23.25
CA SER A 24 -26.67 -28.12 -22.30
C SER A 24 -26.09 -28.72 -21.00
N SER A 25 -25.07 -28.12 -20.37
CA SER A 25 -24.99 -27.87 -18.91
C SER A 25 -23.58 -27.43 -18.50
N SER A 26 -23.57 -26.50 -17.56
CA SER A 26 -22.50 -25.62 -17.08
C SER A 26 -21.45 -26.29 -16.19
N GLU A 27 -20.17 -25.96 -16.40
CA GLU A 27 -19.17 -25.90 -15.33
C GLU A 27 -18.38 -24.59 -15.46
N ALA A 28 -18.57 -23.70 -14.49
CA ALA A 28 -17.87 -22.44 -14.36
C ALA A 28 -16.45 -22.69 -13.84
N SER A 29 -15.45 -22.46 -14.68
CA SER A 29 -14.05 -22.41 -14.26
C SER A 29 -13.71 -20.99 -13.81
N SER A 30 -13.59 -20.80 -12.49
CA SER A 30 -13.14 -19.55 -11.87
C SER A 30 -11.64 -19.37 -12.07
N THR A 31 -11.28 -18.39 -12.89
CA THR A 31 -9.91 -17.94 -13.10
C THR A 31 -9.39 -17.30 -11.81
N PHE A 32 -8.37 -17.93 -11.21
CA PHE A 32 -7.72 -17.49 -9.98
C PHE A 32 -7.18 -16.05 -10.10
N SER A 33 -7.68 -15.19 -9.20
CA SER A 33 -7.31 -13.78 -9.07
C SER A 33 -5.83 -13.60 -8.78
N GLN A 34 -5.15 -12.90 -9.69
CA GLN A 34 -3.84 -12.31 -9.48
C GLN A 34 -3.86 -11.33 -8.30
N GLU A 35 -2.74 -11.28 -7.58
CA GLU A 35 -2.49 -10.39 -6.45
C GLU A 35 -2.78 -8.92 -6.80
N VAL A 36 -3.91 -8.38 -6.31
CA VAL A 36 -4.13 -6.93 -6.29
C VAL A 36 -3.39 -6.38 -5.07
N CYS A 37 -2.10 -6.15 -5.26
CA CYS A 37 -1.30 -5.34 -4.35
C CYS A 37 -1.70 -3.87 -4.57
N VAL A 38 -2.33 -3.25 -3.57
CA VAL A 38 -2.60 -1.80 -3.55
C VAL A 38 -1.26 -1.08 -3.46
N ARG A 39 -0.65 -0.81 -4.62
CA ARG A 39 0.49 0.09 -4.76
C ARG A 39 -0.03 1.53 -4.70
N ILE A 40 0.08 2.16 -3.55
CA ILE A 40 0.06 3.62 -3.45
C ILE A 40 1.43 4.09 -3.94
N ASN A 41 1.54 4.48 -5.20
CA ASN A 41 2.54 5.42 -5.73
C ASN A 41 2.11 5.87 -7.14
N GLY A 42 2.02 7.19 -7.34
CA GLY A 42 1.89 7.80 -8.67
C GLY A 42 3.15 7.59 -9.53
N PRO A 43 3.12 7.95 -10.82
CA PRO A 43 4.24 7.70 -11.72
C PRO A 43 5.42 8.63 -11.39
N VAL A 44 6.57 8.03 -11.07
CA VAL A 44 7.86 8.72 -11.03
C VAL A 44 8.64 8.30 -12.28
N SER A 45 8.96 9.27 -13.14
CA SER A 45 9.81 9.09 -14.33
C SER A 45 11.24 8.73 -13.94
N PRO A 46 11.99 8.01 -14.79
CA PRO A 46 13.40 7.68 -14.53
C PRO A 46 14.27 8.90 -14.84
N THR A 47 14.59 9.69 -13.83
CA THR A 47 15.67 10.67 -13.88
C THR A 47 16.91 10.10 -13.19
N THR A 48 17.90 9.80 -14.02
CA THR A 48 19.34 9.95 -13.81
C THR A 48 19.81 10.27 -12.38
N SER A 49 20.48 9.30 -11.77
CA SER A 49 21.66 9.43 -10.91
C SER A 49 21.82 10.74 -10.13
N LEU A 50 21.12 10.87 -8.99
CA LEU A 50 21.55 11.71 -7.88
C LEU A 50 21.66 10.82 -6.64
N LYS A 51 22.87 10.78 -6.07
CA LYS A 51 23.16 10.16 -4.76
C LYS A 51 22.14 10.69 -3.75
N THR A 52 21.13 9.89 -3.45
CA THR A 52 20.06 10.21 -2.51
C THR A 52 20.19 9.23 -1.36
N GLY A 53 20.18 9.75 -0.13
CA GLY A 53 20.32 8.95 1.08
C GLY A 53 19.27 7.83 1.19
N PRO A 54 19.43 6.89 2.12
CA PRO A 54 18.55 5.75 2.27
C PRO A 54 17.08 6.18 2.41
N SER A 55 16.16 5.43 1.77
CA SER A 55 14.74 5.76 1.79
C SER A 55 14.19 5.91 3.21
N GLN A 56 13.20 6.80 3.41
CA GLN A 56 12.56 7.01 4.71
C GLN A 56 11.99 5.71 5.32
N TYR A 57 11.63 4.75 4.47
CA TYR A 57 11.20 3.40 4.87
C TYR A 57 12.33 2.59 5.53
N VAL A 58 13.52 2.55 4.91
CA VAL A 58 14.69 1.87 5.46
C VAL A 58 15.10 2.55 6.78
N ARG A 59 15.07 3.88 6.83
CA ARG A 59 15.31 4.65 8.06
C ARG A 59 14.38 4.22 9.20
N GLN A 60 13.09 4.05 8.93
CA GLN A 60 12.12 3.63 9.93
C GLN A 60 12.38 2.21 10.45
N ILE A 61 12.81 1.30 9.58
CA ILE A 61 13.13 -0.08 9.99
C ILE A 61 14.40 -0.11 10.84
N CYS A 62 15.44 0.65 10.47
CA CYS A 62 16.64 0.77 11.27
C CYS A 62 16.34 1.32 12.67
N LEU A 63 15.50 2.36 12.78
CA LEU A 63 15.08 2.92 14.07
C LEU A 63 14.28 1.92 14.91
N ALA A 64 13.39 1.14 14.29
CA ALA A 64 12.63 0.10 14.99
C ALA A 64 13.55 -1.02 15.50
N MET A 65 14.53 -1.43 14.70
CA MET A 65 15.53 -2.42 15.13
C MET A 65 16.39 -1.89 16.29
N LEU A 66 16.82 -0.63 16.23
CA LEU A 66 17.61 -0.02 17.31
C LEU A 66 16.87 -0.03 18.65
N ARG A 67 15.55 0.20 18.67
CA ARG A 67 14.74 0.09 19.89
C ARG A 67 14.73 -1.32 20.47
N ARG A 68 14.60 -2.35 19.61
CA ARG A 68 14.67 -3.75 20.07
C ARG A 68 16.06 -4.13 20.60
N LEU A 69 17.10 -3.51 20.04
CA LEU A 69 18.47 -3.72 20.52
C LEU A 69 18.72 -3.04 21.88
N GLU A 70 17.95 -2.01 22.24
CA GLU A 70 18.02 -1.35 23.56
C GLU A 70 17.54 -2.29 24.67
N GLU A 71 16.65 -3.23 24.33
CA GLU A 71 16.12 -4.23 25.25
C GLU A 71 17.03 -5.48 25.38
N VAL A 72 18.13 -5.54 24.62
CA VAL A 72 19.08 -6.65 24.66
C VAL A 72 20.04 -6.46 25.85
N PRO A 73 20.16 -7.44 26.76
CA PRO A 73 21.10 -7.37 27.89
C PRO A 73 22.53 -7.10 27.42
N ASP A 74 23.24 -6.23 28.13
CA ASP A 74 24.63 -5.83 27.87
C ASP A 74 24.88 -5.11 26.51
N PHE A 75 23.82 -4.69 25.81
CA PHE A 75 23.93 -4.00 24.51
C PHE A 75 24.07 -2.47 24.63
N GLU A 76 23.82 -1.90 25.82
CA GLU A 76 23.84 -0.44 26.10
C GLU A 76 25.16 0.24 25.71
N ILE A 77 26.28 -0.48 25.85
CA ILE A 77 27.65 0.02 25.56
C ILE A 77 27.86 0.45 24.10
N TYR A 78 26.99 0.00 23.19
CA TYR A 78 27.08 0.25 21.76
C TYR A 78 26.29 1.49 21.30
N PHE A 79 25.34 1.99 22.10
CA PHE A 79 24.51 3.14 21.73
C PHE A 79 25.22 4.48 21.86
N GLY A 80 26.17 4.61 22.80
CA GLY A 80 26.93 5.85 23.02
C GLY A 80 27.79 6.31 21.84
N ARG A 81 27.88 5.52 20.77
CA ARG A 81 28.71 5.78 19.57
C ARG A 81 27.88 6.06 18.31
N MET A 82 26.55 6.08 18.39
CA MET A 82 25.68 6.27 17.22
C MET A 82 25.43 7.74 16.90
N ASN A 83 25.28 8.05 15.61
CA ASN A 83 24.85 9.36 15.15
C ASN A 83 23.33 9.39 14.94
N GLU A 84 22.61 10.09 15.82
CA GLU A 84 21.13 10.22 15.79
C GLU A 84 20.59 10.78 14.47
N ASN A 85 21.39 11.57 13.75
CA ASN A 85 21.00 12.16 12.48
C ASN A 85 21.04 11.15 11.32
N ASP A 86 21.79 10.05 11.44
CA ASP A 86 21.93 9.01 10.41
C ASP A 86 21.88 7.58 11.00
N PRO A 87 20.69 7.09 11.36
CA PRO A 87 20.50 5.80 12.02
C PRO A 87 20.73 4.61 11.07
N VAL A 88 20.66 4.81 9.75
CA VAL A 88 20.86 3.72 8.78
C VAL A 88 22.34 3.38 8.69
N ASN A 89 23.20 4.37 8.48
CA ASN A 89 24.64 4.13 8.43
C ASN A 89 25.20 3.81 9.83
N SER A 90 24.66 4.41 10.89
CA SER A 90 25.06 4.08 12.27
C SER A 90 24.77 2.62 12.61
N LEU A 91 23.55 2.13 12.34
CA LEU A 91 23.21 0.73 12.56
C LEU A 91 24.05 -0.21 11.68
N TRP A 92 24.25 0.14 10.41
CA TRP A 92 25.01 -0.71 9.50
C TRP A 92 26.48 -0.82 9.93
N ASN A 93 27.12 0.31 10.28
CA ASN A 93 28.49 0.30 10.76
C ASN A 93 28.62 -0.46 12.08
N LEU A 94 27.64 -0.33 12.98
CA LEU A 94 27.60 -1.10 14.22
C LEU A 94 27.62 -2.61 13.94
N LEU A 95 26.74 -3.09 13.05
CA LEU A 95 26.67 -4.53 12.74
C LEU A 95 27.97 -5.03 12.08
N ARG A 96 28.69 -4.18 11.34
CA ARG A 96 30.00 -4.50 10.73
C ARG A 96 31.14 -4.63 11.74
N GLU A 97 30.99 -4.15 12.97
CA GLU A 97 31.99 -4.36 14.04
C GLU A 97 32.03 -5.81 14.54
N GLY A 98 31.04 -6.62 14.18
CA GLY A 98 30.98 -8.06 14.48
C GLY A 98 30.61 -8.39 15.93
N ASN A 99 31.28 -7.80 16.92
CA ASN A 99 30.99 -8.02 18.34
C ASN A 99 29.53 -7.78 18.74
N PRO A 100 28.84 -6.72 18.25
CA PRO A 100 27.42 -6.52 18.53
C PRO A 100 26.55 -7.72 18.11
N LEU A 101 26.89 -8.41 17.01
CA LEU A 101 26.14 -9.58 16.56
C LEU A 101 26.24 -10.75 17.55
N LEU A 102 27.40 -10.92 18.20
CA LEU A 102 27.60 -11.97 19.20
C LEU A 102 26.79 -11.68 20.46
N VAL A 103 26.75 -10.43 20.91
CA VAL A 103 25.92 -10.00 22.06
C VAL A 103 24.44 -10.23 21.77
N ILE A 104 23.99 -9.86 20.57
CA ILE A 104 22.61 -10.12 20.12
C ILE A 104 22.31 -11.62 20.10
N TYR A 105 23.24 -12.44 19.61
CA TYR A 105 23.07 -13.90 19.62
C TYR A 105 23.00 -14.48 21.04
N ASN A 106 23.92 -14.07 21.91
CA ASN A 106 24.01 -14.55 23.29
C ASN A 106 22.78 -14.20 24.13
N SER A 107 22.02 -13.17 23.74
CA SER A 107 20.72 -12.84 24.34
C SER A 107 19.69 -13.98 24.24
N THR A 108 19.84 -14.88 23.26
CA THR A 108 18.99 -16.08 23.11
C THR A 108 19.30 -17.18 24.13
N ARG A 109 20.33 -16.98 24.97
CA ARG A 109 20.94 -17.96 25.90
C ARG A 109 21.21 -19.31 25.22
N PRO A 110 22.07 -19.30 24.18
CA PRO A 110 22.44 -20.51 23.45
C PRO A 110 23.25 -21.45 24.34
N THR A 111 23.30 -22.73 23.98
CA THR A 111 24.12 -23.74 24.68
C THR A 111 25.62 -23.42 24.54
N ASN A 112 26.03 -22.85 23.41
CA ASN A 112 27.37 -22.33 23.19
C ASN A 112 27.32 -20.81 23.10
N ILE A 113 27.91 -20.13 24.09
CA ILE A 113 28.05 -18.67 24.09
C ILE A 113 29.17 -18.29 23.12
N LEU A 114 28.89 -17.35 22.21
CA LEU A 114 29.88 -16.88 21.25
C LEU A 114 30.73 -15.76 21.85
N SER A 115 32.05 -15.89 21.72
CA SER A 115 33.04 -14.84 22.03
C SER A 115 34.22 -14.94 21.06
N VAL A 116 34.87 -13.80 20.78
CA VAL A 116 36.13 -13.76 20.04
C VAL A 116 37.27 -13.54 21.03
N GLU A 117 38.02 -14.60 21.32
CA GLU A 117 39.19 -14.57 22.20
C GLU A 117 40.47 -14.78 21.39
N ASP A 118 40.84 -13.76 20.61
CA ASP A 118 42.14 -13.73 19.94
C ASP A 118 42.89 -12.46 20.38
N ARG A 119 44.01 -12.60 21.09
CA ARG A 119 44.75 -11.44 21.61
C ARG A 119 45.66 -10.80 20.56
N ASP A 120 46.02 -11.54 19.51
CA ASP A 120 47.02 -11.14 18.52
C ASP A 120 46.37 -10.65 17.21
N ALA A 121 45.08 -10.94 16.98
CA ALA A 121 44.33 -10.47 15.83
C ALA A 121 44.01 -8.96 15.86
N THR A 122 44.04 -8.33 14.68
CA THR A 122 43.60 -6.96 14.45
C THR A 122 42.09 -6.80 14.66
N GLN A 123 41.62 -5.56 14.87
CA GLN A 123 40.19 -5.29 15.08
C GLN A 123 39.31 -5.72 13.88
N ALA A 124 39.85 -5.64 12.66
CA ALA A 124 39.15 -6.05 11.44
C ALA A 124 39.04 -7.59 11.35
N GLU A 125 40.12 -8.31 11.67
CA GLU A 125 40.11 -9.78 11.72
C GLU A 125 39.15 -10.28 12.81
N LYS A 126 39.13 -9.63 13.98
CA LYS A 126 38.16 -9.93 15.04
C LYS A 126 36.72 -9.73 14.61
N ALA A 127 36.43 -8.64 13.88
CA ALA A 127 35.10 -8.37 13.36
C ALA A 127 34.67 -9.45 12.35
N GLU A 128 35.56 -9.86 11.44
CA GLU A 128 35.27 -10.90 10.45
C GLU A 128 35.02 -12.27 11.10
N ILE A 129 35.83 -12.64 12.11
CA ILE A 129 35.63 -13.86 12.91
C ILE A 129 34.28 -13.83 13.62
N ALA A 130 33.93 -12.70 14.26
CA ALA A 130 32.65 -12.53 14.96
C ALA A 130 31.44 -12.65 14.00
N ILE A 131 31.50 -11.99 12.84
CA ILE A 131 30.44 -12.07 11.82
C ILE A 131 30.30 -13.52 11.33
N PHE A 132 31.41 -14.21 11.08
CA PHE A 132 31.38 -15.61 10.63
C PHE A 132 30.77 -16.53 11.69
N GLN A 133 31.20 -16.40 12.95
CA GLN A 133 30.63 -17.17 14.07
C GLN A 133 29.13 -16.94 14.21
N PHE A 134 28.65 -15.69 14.10
CA PHE A 134 27.24 -15.36 14.14
C PHE A 134 26.44 -16.06 13.02
N ILE A 135 26.93 -15.98 11.77
CA ILE A 135 26.28 -16.62 10.62
C ILE A 135 26.25 -18.14 10.78
N GLN A 136 27.35 -18.74 11.28
CA GLN A 136 27.41 -20.17 11.55
C GLN A 136 26.44 -20.60 12.63
N ALA A 137 26.34 -19.85 13.73
CA ALA A 137 25.42 -20.13 14.81
C ALA A 137 23.96 -20.00 14.37
N CYS A 138 23.64 -18.98 13.56
CA CYS A 138 22.33 -18.87 12.91
C CYS A 138 22.01 -20.09 12.03
N ARG A 139 23.01 -20.63 11.32
CA ARG A 139 22.84 -21.78 10.43
C ARG A 139 22.66 -23.10 11.20
N ILE A 140 23.50 -23.34 12.21
CA ILE A 140 23.65 -24.64 12.87
C ILE A 140 22.77 -24.73 14.12
N GLU A 141 22.78 -23.69 14.98
CA GLU A 141 22.10 -23.74 16.28
C GLU A 141 20.67 -23.18 16.21
N LEU A 142 20.43 -22.13 15.40
CA LEU A 142 19.09 -21.54 15.23
C LEU A 142 18.32 -22.14 14.03
N GLU A 143 18.95 -23.04 13.28
CA GLU A 143 18.40 -23.70 12.09
C GLU A 143 17.72 -22.73 11.11
N VAL A 144 18.27 -21.52 10.93
CA VAL A 144 17.71 -20.51 10.01
C VAL A 144 17.62 -21.13 8.60
N PRO A 145 16.47 -21.08 7.89
CA PRO A 145 16.34 -21.66 6.56
C PRO A 145 17.36 -21.07 5.56
N PRO A 146 17.89 -21.86 4.59
CA PRO A 146 18.87 -21.37 3.62
C PRO A 146 18.44 -20.10 2.87
N SER A 147 17.14 -19.92 2.76
CA SER A 147 16.50 -18.86 2.01
C SER A 147 16.34 -17.56 2.79
N ASP A 148 16.43 -17.62 4.12
CA ASP A 148 16.43 -16.48 5.04
C ASP A 148 17.84 -16.08 5.47
N ARG A 149 18.89 -16.83 5.13
CA ARG A 149 20.28 -16.55 5.55
C ARG A 149 20.88 -15.37 4.77
N PHE A 150 21.78 -14.65 5.42
CA PHE A 150 22.70 -13.72 4.76
C PHE A 150 24.14 -14.24 4.81
N VAL A 151 24.97 -13.78 3.88
CA VAL A 151 26.42 -14.08 3.84
C VAL A 151 27.24 -12.85 4.24
N ILE A 152 28.52 -13.03 4.56
CA ILE A 152 29.41 -11.92 4.96
C ILE A 152 29.37 -10.77 3.93
N ALA A 153 29.29 -11.09 2.64
CA ALA A 153 29.20 -10.11 1.55
C ALA A 153 27.93 -9.24 1.59
N ASP A 154 26.83 -9.71 2.19
CA ASP A 154 25.62 -8.90 2.38
C ASP A 154 25.82 -7.83 3.46
N LEU A 155 26.61 -8.11 4.50
CA LEU A 155 26.87 -7.16 5.57
C LEU A 155 27.98 -6.15 5.20
N LEU A 156 29.02 -6.61 4.51
CA LEU A 156 30.14 -5.78 4.03
C LEU A 156 29.83 -5.04 2.72
N GLY A 157 28.73 -5.36 2.05
CA GLY A 157 28.27 -4.67 0.84
C GLY A 157 27.71 -3.28 1.13
N ASN A 158 27.32 -2.57 0.06
CA ASN A 158 26.88 -1.17 0.10
C ASN A 158 25.44 -0.96 -0.41
N ASP A 159 24.67 -2.04 -0.61
CA ASP A 159 23.28 -1.95 -1.04
C ASP A 159 22.31 -2.08 0.13
N THR A 160 21.45 -1.08 0.33
CA THR A 160 20.42 -1.08 1.37
C THR A 160 19.57 -2.35 1.38
N SER A 161 19.38 -3.01 0.23
CA SER A 161 18.67 -4.29 0.12
C SER A 161 19.39 -5.43 0.86
N GLN A 162 20.72 -5.38 0.92
CA GLN A 162 21.55 -6.35 1.66
C GLN A 162 21.46 -6.10 3.17
N LEU A 163 21.50 -4.83 3.59
CA LEU A 163 21.22 -4.46 4.99
C LEU A 163 19.83 -4.97 5.42
N MET A 164 18.81 -4.84 4.57
CA MET A 164 17.48 -5.34 4.89
C MET A 164 17.44 -6.85 5.17
N LYS A 165 18.26 -7.65 4.48
CA LYS A 165 18.38 -9.10 4.74
C LYS A 165 19.02 -9.37 6.10
N VAL A 166 20.09 -8.64 6.44
CA VAL A 166 20.75 -8.76 7.75
C VAL A 166 19.78 -8.41 8.88
N ILE A 167 19.08 -7.28 8.74
CA ILE A 167 18.05 -6.82 9.69
C ILE A 167 16.93 -7.85 9.83
N HIS A 168 16.53 -8.50 8.74
CA HIS A 168 15.51 -9.54 8.75
C HIS A 168 15.95 -10.73 9.63
N VAL A 169 17.17 -11.26 9.42
CA VAL A 169 17.67 -12.39 10.21
C VAL A 169 17.72 -12.05 11.69
N ILE A 170 18.29 -10.90 12.04
CA ILE A 170 18.45 -10.50 13.43
C ILE A 170 17.08 -10.35 14.11
N ASN A 171 16.14 -9.65 13.47
CA ASN A 171 14.82 -9.44 14.05
C ASN A 171 14.02 -10.73 14.19
N TYR A 172 13.93 -11.54 13.14
CA TYR A 172 12.96 -12.63 13.06
C TYR A 172 13.47 -13.99 13.53
N HIS A 173 14.79 -14.19 13.57
CA HIS A 173 15.39 -15.45 13.96
C HIS A 173 16.14 -15.36 15.29
N VAL A 174 16.63 -14.19 15.67
CA VAL A 174 17.40 -14.02 16.91
C VAL A 174 16.56 -13.31 17.98
N LEU A 175 16.14 -12.07 17.73
CA LEU A 175 15.40 -11.28 18.72
C LEU A 175 14.00 -11.85 18.99
N ASP A 176 13.25 -12.23 17.96
CA ASP A 176 11.96 -12.92 18.13
C ASP A 176 12.11 -14.24 18.91
N LEU A 177 13.25 -14.92 18.80
CA LEU A 177 13.52 -16.15 19.54
C LEU A 177 13.85 -15.85 21.01
N ALA A 178 14.67 -14.84 21.28
CA ALA A 178 14.96 -14.36 22.63
C ALA A 178 13.68 -13.91 23.36
N GLU A 179 12.80 -13.18 22.66
CA GLU A 179 11.48 -12.75 23.16
C GLU A 179 10.57 -13.95 23.48
N ARG A 180 10.49 -14.94 22.58
CA ARG A 180 9.69 -16.17 22.81
C ARG A 180 10.19 -16.98 24.00
N ARG A 181 11.47 -16.90 24.32
CA ARG A 181 12.08 -17.55 25.48
C ARG A 181 12.01 -16.70 26.76
N GLY A 182 11.49 -15.47 26.67
CA GLY A 182 11.30 -14.57 27.81
C GLY A 182 12.59 -13.95 28.33
N TYR A 183 13.61 -13.79 27.48
CA TYR A 183 14.92 -13.25 27.87
C TYR A 183 15.11 -11.76 27.55
N THR A 184 14.06 -11.08 27.08
CA THR A 184 13.99 -9.63 26.87
C THR A 184 12.73 -9.06 27.56
N ASN A 185 12.81 -7.87 28.16
CA ASN A 185 11.72 -7.26 28.92
C ASN A 185 10.70 -6.57 28.00
N SER A 186 9.57 -7.24 27.75
CA SER A 186 8.27 -6.83 27.12
C SER A 186 7.74 -5.45 27.59
N PRO A 187 6.80 -4.71 26.91
CA PRO A 187 5.79 -5.07 25.89
C PRO A 187 5.70 -4.12 24.66
N GLU A 188 4.90 -4.52 23.66
CA GLU A 188 4.27 -3.70 22.59
C GLU A 188 5.06 -2.48 22.05
N LEU A 189 5.48 -2.50 20.78
CA LEU A 189 5.29 -1.41 19.80
C LEU A 189 6.02 -1.70 18.46
N TYR A 190 5.20 -1.74 17.41
CA TYR A 190 5.51 -1.45 16.01
C TYR A 190 6.20 -2.48 15.09
N HIS A 191 5.43 -2.83 14.05
CA HIS A 191 5.83 -3.23 12.70
C HIS A 191 6.28 -4.68 12.44
N ARG A 192 5.37 -5.63 12.67
CA ARG A 192 5.27 -6.80 11.78
C ARG A 192 4.75 -6.34 10.40
N ARG A 193 5.64 -5.79 9.56
CA ARG A 193 5.44 -5.76 8.10
C ARG A 193 6.01 -7.05 7.55
N VAL A 194 5.09 -7.87 7.02
CA VAL A 194 5.37 -9.01 6.16
C VAL A 194 6.24 -8.51 4.99
N ALA A 195 7.48 -8.98 4.92
CA ALA A 195 8.20 -9.05 3.65
C ALA A 195 7.65 -10.27 2.90
N PRO A 196 7.27 -10.13 1.61
CA PRO A 196 6.71 -11.24 0.86
C PRO A 196 7.81 -12.23 0.49
N GLY A 197 7.62 -13.49 0.89
CA GLY A 197 8.24 -14.62 0.23
C GLY A 197 9.10 -15.54 1.09
N PHE A 198 8.58 -16.14 2.17
CA PHE A 198 8.97 -17.51 2.57
C PHE A 198 7.80 -18.26 3.23
N PRO A 199 7.49 -19.51 2.81
CA PRO A 199 6.36 -20.26 3.34
C PRO A 199 6.74 -20.88 4.69
N ARG A 200 6.57 -20.13 5.78
CA ARG A 200 6.38 -20.78 7.09
C ARG A 200 5.03 -21.51 7.03
N ARG A 201 4.94 -22.75 7.50
CA ARG A 201 3.65 -23.43 7.70
C ARG A 201 2.85 -22.61 8.72
N ILE A 202 2.02 -21.71 8.23
CA ILE A 202 1.13 -20.88 9.03
C ILE A 202 0.06 -21.85 9.56
N SER A 203 0.09 -22.19 10.85
CA SER A 203 -1.01 -22.97 11.42
C SER A 203 -2.26 -22.08 11.54
N GLN A 204 -3.46 -22.64 11.41
CA GLN A 204 -4.72 -21.91 11.61
C GLN A 204 -4.72 -21.11 12.93
N ASN A 205 -4.15 -21.69 13.99
CA ASN A 205 -3.98 -21.04 15.30
C ASN A 205 -3.07 -19.81 15.26
N THR A 206 -2.06 -19.79 14.38
CA THR A 206 -1.19 -18.62 14.17
C THR A 206 -1.97 -17.47 13.52
N ILE A 207 -2.85 -17.77 12.56
CA ILE A 207 -3.68 -16.77 11.86
C ILE A 207 -4.72 -16.19 12.81
N VAL A 208 -5.38 -17.04 13.61
CA VAL A 208 -6.36 -16.60 14.61
C VAL A 208 -5.70 -15.71 15.66
N LYS A 209 -4.53 -16.11 16.16
CA LYS A 209 -3.73 -15.26 17.06
C LYS A 209 -3.38 -13.94 16.42
N GLU A 210 -2.92 -13.95 15.16
CA GLU A 210 -2.63 -12.71 14.43
C GLU A 210 -3.87 -11.83 14.30
N LEU A 211 -5.02 -12.38 13.91
CA LEU A 211 -6.27 -11.65 13.76
C LEU A 211 -6.65 -10.90 15.05
N ILE A 212 -6.67 -11.61 16.18
CA ILE A 212 -7.05 -11.05 17.48
C ILE A 212 -6.00 -10.05 17.98
N THR A 213 -4.72 -10.40 17.95
CA THR A 213 -3.65 -9.51 18.40
C THR A 213 -3.65 -8.21 17.59
N THR A 214 -3.81 -8.31 16.27
CA THR A 214 -3.88 -7.13 15.41
C THR A 214 -5.17 -6.33 15.57
N GLU A 215 -6.29 -6.97 15.96
CA GLU A 215 -7.53 -6.26 16.32
C GLU A 215 -7.38 -5.48 17.64
N ARG A 216 -6.77 -6.10 18.66
CA ARG A 216 -6.46 -5.45 19.95
C ARG A 216 -5.60 -4.22 19.75
N MET A 217 -4.52 -4.34 18.98
CA MET A 217 -3.64 -3.21 18.66
C MET A 217 -4.38 -2.09 17.93
N TYR A 218 -5.24 -2.45 16.98
CA TYR A 218 -6.05 -1.47 16.25
C TYR A 218 -7.03 -0.75 17.18
N PHE A 219 -7.78 -1.48 18.00
CA PHE A 219 -8.70 -0.89 18.97
C PHE A 219 -7.98 -0.05 20.04
N SER A 220 -6.81 -0.48 20.52
CA SER A 220 -5.97 0.34 21.40
C SER A 220 -5.56 1.64 20.73
N SER A 221 -5.17 1.59 19.45
CA SER A 221 -4.82 2.79 18.69
C SER A 221 -6.00 3.77 18.52
N LEU A 222 -7.24 3.28 18.52
CA LEU A 222 -8.44 4.14 18.52
C LEU A 222 -8.65 4.79 19.89
N LYS A 223 -8.43 4.05 20.99
CA LYS A 223 -8.45 4.59 22.35
C LYS A 223 -7.39 5.68 22.55
N ASP A 224 -6.17 5.47 22.07
CA ASP A 224 -5.09 6.47 22.15
C ASP A 224 -5.49 7.77 21.45
N LEU A 225 -6.17 7.68 20.30
CA LEU A 225 -6.69 8.86 19.60
C LEU A 225 -7.81 9.56 20.38
N GLN A 226 -8.67 8.80 21.03
CA GLN A 226 -9.70 9.36 21.92
C GLN A 226 -9.07 10.07 23.12
N SER A 227 -8.05 9.48 23.75
CA SER A 227 -7.30 10.12 24.83
C SER A 227 -6.63 11.42 24.35
N LEU A 228 -6.03 11.41 23.16
CA LEU A 228 -5.44 12.60 22.56
C LEU A 228 -6.49 13.70 22.31
N ARG A 229 -7.69 13.34 21.86
CA ARG A 229 -8.81 14.28 21.71
C ARG A 229 -9.15 14.96 23.05
N VAL A 230 -9.25 14.19 24.14
CA VAL A 230 -9.55 14.73 25.48
C VAL A 230 -8.46 15.71 25.92
N ILE A 231 -7.18 15.31 25.78
CA ILE A 231 -6.02 16.17 26.10
C ILE A 231 -6.09 17.50 25.33
N LEU A 232 -6.37 17.46 24.04
CA LEU A 232 -6.46 18.66 23.21
C LEU A 232 -7.64 19.57 23.59
N ILE A 233 -8.77 18.99 24.04
CA ILE A 233 -9.93 19.75 24.53
C ILE A 233 -9.58 20.43 25.86
N GLU A 234 -8.98 19.71 26.81
CA GLU A 234 -8.61 20.21 28.14
C GLU A 234 -7.58 21.33 28.06
N MET A 235 -6.59 21.20 27.17
CA MET A 235 -5.60 22.24 26.94
C MET A 235 -6.21 23.54 26.39
N GLY A 236 -7.33 23.44 25.66
CA GLY A 236 -8.05 24.58 25.11
C GLY A 236 -7.27 25.40 24.07
N ILE A 237 -6.18 24.84 23.52
CA ILE A 237 -5.33 25.49 22.51
C ILE A 237 -5.98 25.45 21.13
N VAL A 238 -6.73 24.38 20.86
CA VAL A 238 -7.39 24.15 19.56
C VAL A 238 -8.89 24.43 19.69
N PRO A 239 -9.49 25.23 18.78
CA PRO A 239 -10.93 25.44 18.76
C PRO A 239 -11.70 24.12 18.68
N LYS A 240 -12.78 24.00 19.46
CA LYS A 240 -13.61 22.79 19.54
C LYS A 240 -14.11 22.31 18.17
N ASP A 241 -14.41 23.24 17.25
CA ASP A 241 -14.85 22.90 15.90
C ASP A 241 -13.75 22.24 15.05
N ILE A 242 -12.49 22.62 15.27
CA ILE A 242 -11.34 21.99 14.59
C ILE A 242 -11.08 20.60 15.19
N ILE A 243 -11.16 20.46 16.51
CA ILE A 243 -11.04 19.15 17.17
C ILE A 243 -12.13 18.18 16.66
N ARG A 244 -13.38 18.63 16.57
CA ARG A 244 -14.49 17.83 16.02
C ARG A 244 -14.24 17.39 14.58
N ARG A 245 -13.62 18.23 13.76
CA ARG A 245 -13.25 17.89 12.37
C ARG A 245 -12.09 16.89 12.29
N VAL A 246 -11.12 16.95 13.19
CA VAL A 246 -9.96 16.04 13.18
C VAL A 246 -10.31 14.65 13.73
N PHE A 247 -11.05 14.60 14.83
CA PHE A 247 -11.42 13.36 15.52
C PHE A 247 -12.85 12.94 15.19
N PHE A 248 -13.28 13.24 13.96
CA PHE A 248 -14.64 13.00 13.48
C PHE A 248 -15.00 11.52 13.61
N ASP A 249 -16.07 11.26 14.36
CA ASP A 249 -16.73 9.96 14.49
C ASP A 249 -15.84 8.78 14.90
N ILE A 250 -14.79 9.08 15.69
CA ILE A 250 -13.95 8.03 16.29
C ILE A 250 -14.76 7.19 17.28
N GLU A 251 -15.75 7.78 17.95
CA GLU A 251 -16.67 7.08 18.83
C GLU A 251 -17.42 5.96 18.10
N GLU A 252 -17.99 6.23 16.92
CA GLU A 252 -18.69 5.23 16.10
C GLU A 252 -17.76 4.08 15.66
N LEU A 253 -16.50 4.40 15.30
CA LEU A 253 -15.47 3.39 15.04
C LEU A 253 -15.21 2.51 16.26
N MET A 254 -15.15 3.09 17.45
CA MET A 254 -14.97 2.34 18.69
C MET A 254 -16.21 1.51 19.05
N GLU A 255 -17.40 2.03 18.81
CA GLU A 255 -18.68 1.32 19.05
C GLU A 255 -18.89 0.14 18.10
N CYS A 256 -18.28 0.17 16.91
CA CYS A 256 -18.23 -0.99 16.03
C CYS A 256 -17.14 -1.99 16.44
N HIS A 257 -15.89 -1.53 16.63
CA HIS A 257 -14.74 -2.40 16.86
C HIS A 257 -14.65 -2.99 18.28
N GLY A 258 -15.24 -2.33 19.28
CA GLY A 258 -15.30 -2.85 20.66
C GLY A 258 -16.09 -4.16 20.76
N PRO A 259 -17.39 -4.17 20.39
CA PRO A 259 -18.20 -5.40 20.35
C PRO A 259 -17.65 -6.46 19.38
N PHE A 260 -17.04 -6.02 18.27
CA PHE A 260 -16.39 -6.92 17.33
C PHE A 260 -15.23 -7.69 17.97
N LEU A 261 -14.31 -6.98 18.63
CA LEU A 261 -13.19 -7.58 19.36
C LEU A 261 -13.67 -8.49 20.49
N GLU A 262 -14.67 -8.05 21.26
CA GLU A 262 -15.22 -8.84 22.36
C GLU A 262 -15.79 -10.19 21.84
N LYS A 263 -16.49 -10.17 20.71
CA LYS A 263 -16.97 -11.40 20.05
C LYS A 263 -15.84 -12.26 19.50
N MET A 264 -14.80 -11.67 18.91
CA MET A 264 -13.60 -12.42 18.50
C MET A 264 -12.97 -13.17 19.68
N GLU A 265 -12.87 -12.52 20.83
CA GLU A 265 -12.30 -13.12 22.04
C GLU A 265 -13.17 -14.26 22.58
N ARG A 266 -14.50 -14.11 22.56
CA ARG A 266 -15.44 -15.18 22.91
C ARG A 266 -15.31 -16.37 21.97
N ILE A 267 -15.25 -16.15 20.65
CA ILE A 267 -15.08 -17.22 19.66
C ILE A 267 -13.76 -17.95 19.91
N ASN A 268 -12.68 -17.24 20.21
CA ASN A 268 -11.38 -17.83 20.48
C ASN A 268 -11.33 -18.71 21.74
N GLN A 269 -12.25 -18.51 22.70
CA GLN A 269 -12.37 -19.36 23.89
C GLN A 269 -13.10 -20.68 23.60
N LEU A 270 -13.83 -20.78 22.48
CA LEU A 270 -14.51 -22.00 22.09
C LEU A 270 -13.52 -23.05 21.52
N PRO A 271 -13.85 -24.36 21.63
CA PRO A 271 -13.09 -25.40 20.94
C PRO A 271 -12.99 -25.13 19.44
N THR A 272 -11.84 -25.43 18.81
CA THR A 272 -11.58 -25.12 17.40
C THR A 272 -12.68 -25.59 16.44
N SER A 273 -13.35 -26.72 16.73
CA SER A 273 -14.46 -27.24 15.93
C SER A 273 -15.74 -26.41 15.99
N GLN A 274 -15.89 -25.55 17.00
CA GLN A 274 -17.07 -24.69 17.22
C GLN A 274 -16.81 -23.22 16.87
N GLN A 275 -15.59 -22.88 16.44
CA GLN A 275 -15.20 -21.51 16.10
C GLN A 275 -15.78 -21.10 14.75
N LYS A 276 -16.87 -20.32 14.77
CA LYS A 276 -17.51 -19.77 13.57
C LYS A 276 -16.98 -18.36 13.27
N TRP A 277 -15.75 -18.31 12.76
CA TRP A 277 -15.09 -17.05 12.41
C TRP A 277 -15.79 -16.32 11.27
N GLY A 278 -16.32 -17.03 10.28
CA GLY A 278 -16.96 -16.42 9.12
C GLY A 278 -18.30 -15.77 9.47
N ALA A 279 -19.14 -16.44 10.26
CA ALA A 279 -20.39 -15.89 10.76
C ALA A 279 -20.22 -14.52 11.45
N LEU A 280 -19.12 -14.31 12.18
CA LEU A 280 -18.82 -13.01 12.80
C LEU A 280 -18.66 -11.90 11.75
N PHE A 281 -17.93 -12.15 10.66
CA PHE A 281 -17.73 -11.15 9.60
C PHE A 281 -19.01 -10.87 8.84
N SER A 282 -19.84 -11.89 8.60
CA SER A 282 -21.16 -11.71 8.00
C SER A 282 -22.09 -10.87 8.89
N GLU A 283 -22.05 -11.08 10.21
CA GLU A 283 -22.85 -10.28 11.15
C GLU A 283 -22.45 -8.79 11.17
N PHE A 284 -21.15 -8.50 11.03
CA PHE A 284 -20.63 -7.13 11.06
C PHE A 284 -20.58 -6.47 9.67
N GLU A 285 -21.00 -7.15 8.61
CA GLU A 285 -20.92 -6.65 7.23
C GLU A 285 -21.51 -5.24 7.09
N GLU A 286 -22.76 -5.03 7.53
CA GLU A 286 -23.43 -3.73 7.44
C GLU A 286 -22.85 -2.71 8.40
N ARG A 287 -22.38 -3.15 9.58
CA ARG A 287 -21.80 -2.27 10.60
C ARG A 287 -20.49 -1.63 10.14
N PHE A 288 -19.80 -2.20 9.16
CA PHE A 288 -18.60 -1.59 8.58
C PHE A 288 -18.90 -0.42 7.63
N ASP A 289 -20.16 -0.05 7.38
CA ASP A 289 -20.46 1.14 6.59
C ASP A 289 -20.14 2.46 7.33
N ILE A 290 -19.84 2.40 8.64
CA ILE A 290 -19.31 3.50 9.45
C ILE A 290 -18.00 4.10 8.90
N TYR A 291 -17.30 3.38 8.03
CA TYR A 291 -16.10 3.86 7.38
C TYR A 291 -16.40 4.96 6.35
N ARG A 292 -17.62 5.04 5.81
CA ARG A 292 -17.99 6.03 4.78
C ARG A 292 -17.85 7.47 5.29
N PRO A 293 -18.51 7.90 6.38
CA PRO A 293 -18.36 9.26 6.90
C PRO A 293 -16.90 9.61 7.24
N PHE A 294 -16.16 8.64 7.80
CA PHE A 294 -14.75 8.79 8.14
C PHE A 294 -13.88 9.09 6.91
N ILE A 295 -14.08 8.36 5.80
CA ILE A 295 -13.33 8.56 4.55
C ILE A 295 -13.62 9.93 3.95
N CYS A 296 -14.89 10.33 3.89
CA CYS A 296 -15.29 11.64 3.34
C CYS A 296 -14.75 12.81 4.17
N ASN A 297 -14.54 12.63 5.48
CA ASN A 297 -13.97 13.67 6.33
C ASN A 297 -12.42 13.74 6.26
N ARG A 298 -11.74 12.78 5.64
CA ARG A 298 -10.26 12.68 5.63
C ARG A 298 -9.56 13.96 5.19
N ARG A 299 -10.06 14.62 4.13
CA ARG A 299 -9.46 15.87 3.62
C ARG A 299 -9.64 17.02 4.61
N ILE A 300 -10.85 17.19 5.12
CA ILE A 300 -11.19 18.22 6.12
C ILE A 300 -10.34 18.02 7.37
N ALA A 301 -10.19 16.78 7.83
CA ALA A 301 -9.31 16.43 8.94
C ALA A 301 -7.84 16.76 8.64
N SER A 302 -7.33 16.40 7.47
CA SER A 302 -5.94 16.70 7.07
C SER A 302 -5.67 18.20 7.03
N GLU A 303 -6.56 19.00 6.44
CA GLU A 303 -6.45 20.46 6.41
C GLU A 303 -6.53 21.06 7.82
N ALA A 304 -7.40 20.53 8.67
CA ALA A 304 -7.54 20.93 10.06
C ALA A 304 -6.27 20.61 10.88
N ILE A 305 -5.68 19.41 10.71
CA ILE A 305 -4.39 19.03 11.30
C ILE A 305 -3.31 20.02 10.85
N HIS A 306 -3.22 20.32 9.55
CA HIS A 306 -2.26 21.30 9.05
C HIS A 306 -2.43 22.68 9.69
N LYS A 307 -3.67 23.15 9.89
CA LYS A 307 -3.95 24.43 10.58
C LYS A 307 -3.58 24.39 12.07
N ILE A 308 -3.84 23.27 12.75
CA ILE A 308 -3.44 23.09 14.16
C ILE A 308 -1.93 23.17 14.31
N PHE A 309 -1.18 22.55 13.39
CA PHE A 309 0.28 22.45 13.48
C PHE A 309 1.02 23.49 12.62
N ASP A 310 0.34 24.53 12.14
CA ASP A 310 0.99 25.68 11.52
C ASP A 310 1.73 26.47 12.61
N GLU A 311 3.06 26.47 12.52
CA GLU A 311 3.99 26.76 13.61
C GLU A 311 3.69 28.08 14.33
N LYS A 312 3.23 29.11 13.61
CA LYS A 312 3.04 30.45 14.15
C LYS A 312 1.85 30.59 15.10
N GLN A 313 0.74 29.87 14.85
CA GLN A 313 -0.46 30.00 15.68
C GLN A 313 -0.41 29.08 16.90
N PHE A 314 0.12 27.87 16.74
CA PHE A 314 0.28 26.92 17.84
C PHE A 314 1.37 27.35 18.84
N LEU A 315 2.49 27.92 18.37
CA LEU A 315 3.59 28.39 19.24
C LEU A 315 3.27 29.69 19.99
N ALA A 316 2.40 30.54 19.45
CA ALA A 316 2.10 31.85 20.05
C ALA A 316 1.08 31.78 21.21
N HIS A 317 0.48 30.62 21.49
CA HIS A 317 -0.55 30.52 22.49
C HIS A 317 0.05 30.48 23.92
N PRO A 318 -0.34 31.39 24.85
CA PRO A 318 0.28 31.52 26.18
C PRO A 318 0.26 30.24 27.02
N ARG A 319 -0.77 29.40 26.85
CA ARG A 319 -0.87 28.10 27.56
C ARG A 319 0.07 27.02 27.02
N VAL A 320 0.58 27.18 25.79
CA VAL A 320 1.55 26.26 25.18
C VAL A 320 2.93 26.45 25.79
N GLU A 321 3.27 27.64 26.33
CA GLU A 321 4.55 27.90 27.00
C GLU A 321 4.69 27.11 28.32
N GLN A 322 3.59 26.94 29.09
CA GLN A 322 3.60 26.14 30.33
C GLN A 322 3.61 24.62 30.06
N SER A 323 3.00 24.18 28.97
CA SER A 323 3.01 22.78 28.53
C SER A 323 4.15 22.47 27.53
N ARG A 324 5.02 23.45 27.25
CA ARG A 324 6.02 23.46 26.18
C ARG A 324 7.02 22.34 26.34
N GLN A 325 7.46 22.06 27.57
CA GLN A 325 8.46 21.04 27.86
C GLN A 325 7.97 19.61 27.56
N ARG A 326 6.66 19.33 27.70
CA ARG A 326 6.06 18.01 27.41
C ARG A 326 5.60 17.88 25.95
N LEU A 327 5.13 18.96 25.33
CA LEU A 327 4.62 18.95 23.96
C LEU A 327 5.71 19.10 22.89
N LEU A 328 6.81 19.85 23.12
CA LEU A 328 7.86 20.07 22.11
C LEU A 328 8.75 18.86 21.87
N SER A 329 8.95 17.98 22.86
CA SER A 329 9.69 16.71 22.69
C SER A 329 8.99 15.73 21.74
N GLU A 330 7.71 15.94 21.44
CA GLU A 330 6.84 14.99 20.73
C GLU A 330 6.11 15.62 19.51
N LYS A 331 6.44 16.85 19.13
CA LYS A 331 5.79 17.59 18.01
C LYS A 331 5.75 16.87 16.65
N PRO A 332 6.88 16.36 16.11
CA PRO A 332 6.83 15.59 14.86
C PRO A 332 6.06 14.27 15.05
N THR A 333 5.98 13.77 16.28
CA THR A 333 5.24 12.56 16.65
C THR A 333 3.74 12.80 16.56
N TYR A 334 3.18 13.90 17.07
CA TYR A 334 1.71 14.12 17.09
C TYR A 334 1.08 14.33 15.72
N LYS A 335 1.68 15.18 14.87
CA LYS A 335 1.19 15.39 13.51
C LYS A 335 1.24 14.09 12.71
N TYR A 336 2.36 13.37 12.80
CA TYR A 336 2.52 12.06 12.17
C TYR A 336 1.55 11.01 12.75
N ILE A 337 1.32 11.00 14.07
CA ILE A 337 0.36 10.10 14.73
C ILE A 337 -1.04 10.36 14.18
N LEU A 338 -1.46 11.62 14.04
CA LEU A 338 -2.78 11.98 13.52
C LEU A 338 -2.92 11.67 12.02
N GLU A 339 -1.92 12.00 11.19
CA GLU A 339 -1.95 11.68 9.76
C GLU A 339 -1.91 10.15 9.52
N SER A 340 -1.06 9.42 10.26
CA SER A 340 -0.98 7.96 10.16
C SER A 340 -2.22 7.28 10.74
N ALA A 341 -2.83 7.84 11.78
CA ALA A 341 -4.08 7.36 12.36
C ALA A 341 -5.22 7.34 11.36
N MET A 342 -5.31 8.34 10.49
CA MET A 342 -6.37 8.39 9.46
C MET A 342 -6.24 7.27 8.42
N LEU A 343 -5.06 6.65 8.29
CA LEU A 343 -4.81 5.56 7.34
C LEU A 343 -4.96 4.16 7.96
N ARG A 344 -4.86 4.03 9.29
CA ARG A 344 -4.97 2.74 10.00
C ARG A 344 -6.32 2.05 9.78
N PRO A 345 -7.48 2.75 9.86
CA PRO A 345 -8.78 2.14 9.64
C PRO A 345 -8.90 1.49 8.24
N LEU A 346 -8.50 2.18 7.18
CA LEU A 346 -8.54 1.66 5.80
C LEU A 346 -7.61 0.46 5.61
N SER A 347 -6.42 0.54 6.20
CA SER A 347 -5.45 -0.56 6.18
C SER A 347 -5.95 -1.78 6.94
N ARG A 348 -6.78 -1.60 7.97
CA ARG A 348 -7.32 -2.71 8.77
C ARG A 348 -8.37 -3.49 7.99
N VAL A 349 -9.34 -2.80 7.39
CA VAL A 349 -10.42 -3.48 6.63
C VAL A 349 -9.87 -4.29 5.47
N ALA A 350 -8.84 -3.79 4.78
CA ALA A 350 -8.17 -4.50 3.69
C ALA A 350 -7.48 -5.81 4.11
N LYS A 351 -7.21 -6.02 5.41
CA LYS A 351 -6.56 -7.23 5.92
C LYS A 351 -7.53 -8.37 6.23
N TYR A 352 -8.81 -8.09 6.50
CA TYR A 352 -9.76 -9.13 6.89
C TYR A 352 -9.95 -10.21 5.81
N PRO A 353 -10.16 -9.89 4.52
CA PRO A 353 -10.26 -10.91 3.48
C PRO A 353 -8.98 -11.74 3.35
N LEU A 354 -7.80 -11.13 3.54
CA LEU A 354 -6.52 -11.82 3.44
C LEU A 354 -6.32 -12.85 4.55
N LEU A 355 -6.68 -12.49 5.79
CA LEU A 355 -6.61 -13.38 6.94
C LEU A 355 -7.61 -14.53 6.81
N LEU A 356 -8.85 -14.24 6.41
CA LEU A 356 -9.89 -15.25 6.17
C LEU A 356 -9.49 -16.22 5.04
N ARG A 357 -8.96 -15.70 3.93
CA ARG A 357 -8.45 -16.52 2.82
C ARG A 357 -7.34 -17.45 3.28
N GLU A 358 -6.45 -16.98 4.15
CA GLU A 358 -5.41 -17.84 4.72
C GLU A 358 -6.04 -18.89 5.65
N MET A 359 -7.02 -18.54 6.49
CA MET A 359 -7.74 -19.53 7.32
C MET A 359 -8.43 -20.61 6.48
N ILE A 360 -9.06 -20.24 5.36
CA ILE A 360 -9.72 -21.18 4.43
C ILE A 360 -8.74 -22.26 3.93
N LYS A 361 -7.49 -21.89 3.62
CA LYS A 361 -6.48 -22.85 3.14
C LYS A 361 -6.11 -23.92 4.17
N HIS A 362 -6.29 -23.63 5.46
CA HIS A 362 -5.96 -24.55 6.56
C HIS A 362 -7.20 -25.23 7.17
N ALA A 363 -8.40 -24.96 6.64
CA ALA A 363 -9.63 -25.57 7.11
C ALA A 363 -9.70 -27.05 6.67
N GLN A 364 -9.82 -27.96 7.64
CA GLN A 364 -9.91 -29.40 7.39
C GLN A 364 -11.36 -29.92 7.28
N ASN A 365 -12.33 -29.15 7.78
CA ASN A 365 -13.75 -29.50 7.79
C ASN A 365 -14.51 -28.62 6.79
N GLU A 366 -15.34 -29.23 5.95
CA GLU A 366 -16.17 -28.52 4.96
C GLU A 366 -17.17 -27.54 5.62
N ASP A 367 -17.76 -27.86 6.76
CA ASP A 367 -18.67 -26.92 7.45
C ASP A 367 -17.94 -25.65 7.91
N VAL A 368 -16.72 -25.81 8.43
CA VAL A 368 -15.85 -24.69 8.85
C VAL A 368 -15.40 -23.88 7.63
N LYS A 369 -15.12 -24.55 6.52
CA LYS A 369 -14.71 -23.91 5.27
C LYS A 369 -15.85 -23.09 4.66
N LEU A 370 -17.09 -23.61 4.65
CA LEU A 370 -18.28 -22.91 4.17
C LEU A 370 -18.56 -21.66 5.01
N ASP A 371 -18.47 -21.76 6.35
CA ASP A 371 -18.57 -20.60 7.24
C ASP A 371 -17.52 -19.54 6.88
N LEU A 372 -16.24 -19.93 6.78
CA LEU A 372 -15.15 -19.02 6.43
C LEU A 372 -15.31 -18.38 5.05
N ILE A 373 -15.81 -19.10 4.04
CA ILE A 373 -16.09 -18.56 2.70
C ILE A 373 -17.17 -17.48 2.78
N ALA A 374 -18.27 -17.73 3.51
CA ALA A 374 -19.32 -16.73 3.69
C ALA A 374 -18.80 -15.45 4.37
N GLY A 375 -17.92 -15.59 5.36
CA GLY A 375 -17.26 -14.46 6.01
C GLY A 375 -16.26 -13.74 5.08
N TYR A 376 -15.52 -14.49 4.26
CA TYR A 376 -14.59 -13.93 3.27
C TYR A 376 -15.34 -13.08 2.24
N ASP A 377 -16.45 -13.58 1.70
CA ASP A 377 -17.26 -12.85 0.74
C ASP A 377 -17.87 -11.58 1.34
N ALA A 378 -18.31 -11.64 2.61
CA ALA A 378 -18.77 -10.46 3.35
C ALA A 378 -17.66 -9.41 3.51
N ALA A 379 -16.46 -9.82 3.93
CA ALA A 379 -15.32 -8.93 4.08
C ALA A 379 -14.86 -8.33 2.73
N GLU A 380 -14.90 -9.10 1.64
CA GLU A 380 -14.62 -8.61 0.28
C GLU A 380 -15.64 -7.56 -0.16
N ARG A 381 -16.95 -7.79 0.07
CA ARG A 381 -17.98 -6.79 -0.24
C ARG A 381 -17.77 -5.49 0.51
N VAL A 382 -17.45 -5.55 1.81
CA VAL A 382 -17.10 -4.37 2.62
C VAL A 382 -15.90 -3.64 2.01
N LEU A 383 -14.82 -4.36 1.69
CA LEU A 383 -13.62 -3.78 1.09
C LEU A 383 -13.91 -3.11 -0.25
N GLN A 384 -14.74 -3.73 -1.10
CA GLN A 384 -15.18 -3.16 -2.37
C GLN A 384 -16.04 -1.89 -2.19
N ARG A 385 -16.96 -1.88 -1.22
CA ARG A 385 -17.74 -0.67 -0.88
C ARG A 385 -16.82 0.47 -0.44
N ILE A 386 -15.88 0.20 0.46
CA ILE A 386 -14.90 1.18 0.94
C ILE A 386 -14.02 1.69 -0.21
N ASN A 387 -13.47 0.80 -1.03
CA ASN A 387 -12.64 1.18 -2.17
C ASN A 387 -13.39 2.06 -3.17
N THR A 388 -14.68 1.77 -3.41
CA THR A 388 -15.55 2.60 -4.25
C THR A 388 -15.71 4.00 -3.67
N ILE A 389 -15.91 4.13 -2.35
CA ILE A 389 -16.03 5.43 -1.66
C ILE A 389 -14.72 6.20 -1.74
N VAL A 390 -13.57 5.56 -1.47
CA VAL A 390 -12.24 6.19 -1.57
C VAL A 390 -11.97 6.65 -3.00
N LYS A 391 -12.28 5.81 -4.00
CA LYS A 391 -12.12 6.16 -5.41
C LYS A 391 -12.97 7.38 -5.77
N ARG A 392 -14.23 7.41 -5.34
CA ARG A 392 -15.13 8.54 -5.56
C ARG A 392 -14.58 9.83 -4.95
N GLU A 393 -14.10 9.77 -3.71
CA GLU A 393 -13.53 10.94 -3.04
C GLU A 393 -12.29 11.50 -3.77
N LEU A 394 -11.41 10.62 -4.27
CA LEU A 394 -10.26 11.04 -5.07
C LEU A 394 -10.66 11.67 -6.42
N LEU A 395 -11.75 11.20 -7.02
CA LEU A 395 -12.30 11.78 -8.24
C LEU A 395 -12.93 13.15 -7.98
N GLU A 396 -13.67 13.32 -6.88
CA GLU A 396 -14.19 14.60 -6.44
C GLU A 396 -13.07 15.61 -6.18
N GLU A 397 -11.98 15.18 -5.51
CA GLU A 397 -10.79 16.00 -5.30
C GLU A 397 -10.14 16.43 -6.63
N ALA A 398 -9.97 15.50 -7.57
CA ALA A 398 -9.39 15.79 -8.89
C ALA A 398 -10.28 16.74 -9.71
N PHE A 399 -11.61 16.65 -9.53
CA PHE A 399 -12.56 17.53 -10.18
C PHE A 399 -12.54 18.94 -9.57
N GLU A 400 -12.46 19.06 -8.25
CA GLU A 400 -12.24 20.36 -7.58
C GLU A 400 -10.93 21.02 -8.05
N ASP A 401 -9.82 20.27 -8.19
CA ASP A 401 -8.55 20.78 -8.70
C ASP A 401 -8.70 21.28 -10.16
N LEU A 402 -9.42 20.53 -11.00
CA LEU A 402 -9.72 20.93 -12.36
C LEU A 402 -10.50 22.26 -12.39
N LEU A 403 -11.59 22.36 -11.62
CA LEU A 403 -12.41 23.57 -11.51
C LEU A 403 -11.59 24.80 -11.07
N LYS A 404 -10.71 24.63 -10.07
CA LYS A 404 -9.87 25.71 -9.54
C LYS A 404 -8.82 26.20 -10.54
N ARG A 405 -8.35 25.34 -11.45
CA ARG A 405 -7.20 25.63 -12.32
C ARG A 405 -7.56 25.91 -13.78
N MET A 406 -8.77 25.61 -14.21
CA MET A 406 -9.23 25.83 -15.58
C MET A 406 -9.36 27.33 -15.88
N GLU A 407 -8.62 27.85 -16.87
CA GLU A 407 -8.70 29.27 -17.26
C GLU A 407 -9.97 29.59 -18.05
N ASP A 408 -10.38 28.67 -18.92
CA ASP A 408 -11.42 28.87 -19.91
C ASP A 408 -12.04 27.51 -20.27
N TRP A 409 -13.34 27.39 -20.03
CA TRP A 409 -14.12 26.20 -20.33
C TRP A 409 -14.57 26.14 -21.80
N LYS A 410 -14.30 27.16 -22.63
CA LYS A 410 -14.65 27.24 -24.07
C LYS A 410 -16.02 26.66 -24.38
N GLU A 411 -17.05 27.17 -23.70
CA GLU A 411 -18.45 26.76 -23.89
C GLU A 411 -18.73 25.29 -23.50
N CYS A 412 -17.91 24.69 -22.64
CA CYS A 412 -18.21 23.43 -21.98
C CYS A 412 -18.90 23.73 -20.65
N ASP A 413 -20.19 23.43 -20.58
CA ASP A 413 -20.89 23.49 -19.30
C ASP A 413 -20.42 22.33 -18.42
N VAL A 414 -19.98 22.67 -17.21
CA VAL A 414 -19.48 21.70 -16.24
C VAL A 414 -20.62 20.81 -15.78
N GLU A 415 -21.84 21.36 -15.65
CA GLU A 415 -23.01 20.62 -15.18
C GLU A 415 -23.45 19.55 -16.19
N GLU A 416 -23.21 19.79 -17.48
CA GLU A 416 -23.54 18.86 -18.55
C GLU A 416 -22.53 17.70 -18.69
N CYS A 417 -21.36 17.80 -18.05
CA CYS A 417 -20.31 16.79 -18.16
C CYS A 417 -20.68 15.45 -17.49
N GLY A 418 -21.51 15.50 -16.43
CA GLY A 418 -21.81 14.36 -15.56
C GLY A 418 -20.70 14.10 -14.53
N GLN A 419 -20.71 12.93 -13.89
CA GLN A 419 -19.72 12.57 -12.88
C GLN A 419 -18.34 12.30 -13.51
N LEU A 420 -17.25 12.71 -12.84
CA LEU A 420 -15.89 12.33 -13.24
C LEU A 420 -15.65 10.84 -12.95
N LEU A 421 -15.21 10.09 -13.97
CA LEU A 421 -15.03 8.64 -13.90
C LEU A 421 -13.56 8.23 -13.81
N LEU A 422 -12.69 8.88 -14.61
CA LEU A 422 -11.25 8.65 -14.66
C LEU A 422 -10.50 9.95 -14.94
N HIS A 423 -9.28 10.08 -14.41
CA HIS A 423 -8.37 11.16 -14.80
C HIS A 423 -6.91 10.67 -14.81
N GLY A 424 -6.06 11.34 -15.58
CA GLY A 424 -4.64 11.01 -15.65
C GLY A 424 -3.87 11.91 -16.61
N THR A 425 -2.55 11.77 -16.59
CA THR A 425 -1.65 12.51 -17.49
C THR A 425 -1.09 11.54 -18.52
N PHE A 426 -1.35 11.81 -19.80
CA PHE A 426 -0.97 10.90 -20.89
C PHE A 426 -0.33 11.64 -22.05
N LYS A 427 0.50 10.92 -22.80
CA LYS A 427 0.99 11.39 -24.10
C LYS A 427 -0.07 11.07 -25.15
N ILE A 428 -0.55 12.11 -25.83
CA ILE A 428 -1.51 11.99 -26.93
C ILE A 428 -0.80 12.28 -28.25
N ALA A 429 -1.03 11.42 -29.24
CA ALA A 429 -0.65 11.62 -30.64
C ALA A 429 -1.90 11.83 -31.49
N THR A 430 -1.91 12.86 -32.34
CA THR A 430 -2.97 13.13 -33.30
C THR A 430 -2.48 12.81 -34.71
N THR A 431 -3.36 12.30 -35.57
CA THR A 431 -3.02 11.95 -36.97
C THR A 431 -2.51 13.12 -37.81
N ALA A 432 -2.81 14.36 -37.41
CA ALA A 432 -2.41 15.56 -38.12
C ALA A 432 -0.96 16.02 -37.85
N VAL A 433 -0.31 15.55 -36.77
CA VAL A 433 1.04 16.02 -36.39
C VAL A 433 1.79 14.89 -35.69
N ASP A 434 2.97 14.51 -36.19
CA ASP A 434 3.89 13.54 -35.57
C ASP A 434 4.42 13.96 -34.17
N SER A 435 3.90 15.04 -33.60
CA SER A 435 4.25 15.53 -32.28
C SER A 435 3.41 14.84 -31.20
N GLN A 436 4.06 14.07 -30.34
CA GLN A 436 3.46 13.58 -29.10
C GLN A 436 3.50 14.69 -28.05
N LYS A 437 2.34 15.04 -27.48
CA LYS A 437 2.23 16.06 -26.43
C LYS A 437 1.58 15.46 -25.20
N GLU A 438 2.01 15.92 -24.04
CA GLU A 438 1.44 15.51 -22.76
C GLU A 438 0.20 16.34 -22.44
N TYR A 439 -0.88 15.66 -22.05
CA TYR A 439 -2.16 16.24 -21.68
C TYR A 439 -2.65 15.63 -20.37
N LYS A 440 -3.34 16.43 -19.58
CA LYS A 440 -4.21 15.93 -18.51
C LYS A 440 -5.56 15.59 -19.14
N VAL A 441 -5.97 14.35 -19.01
CA VAL A 441 -7.19 13.80 -19.59
C VAL A 441 -8.17 13.47 -18.47
N TYR A 442 -9.41 13.89 -18.63
CA TYR A 442 -10.51 13.70 -17.69
C TYR A 442 -11.67 13.07 -18.44
N LEU A 443 -12.07 11.87 -18.06
CA LEU A 443 -13.23 11.18 -18.60
C LEU A 443 -14.40 11.35 -17.63
N PHE A 444 -15.43 12.05 -18.08
CA PHE A 444 -16.73 12.15 -17.43
C PHE A 444 -17.73 11.21 -18.11
N GLU A 445 -18.91 11.04 -17.51
CA GLU A 445 -20.00 10.23 -18.07
C GLU A 445 -20.36 10.65 -19.51
N ARG A 446 -20.38 11.96 -19.78
CA ARG A 446 -20.87 12.49 -21.06
C ARG A 446 -19.78 13.08 -21.94
N VAL A 447 -18.60 13.32 -21.40
CA VAL A 447 -17.52 14.03 -22.13
C VAL A 447 -16.13 13.60 -21.70
N LEU A 448 -15.23 13.52 -22.67
CA LEU A 448 -13.79 13.36 -22.48
C LEU A 448 -13.10 14.69 -22.71
N ILE A 449 -12.43 15.22 -21.68
CA ILE A 449 -11.78 16.53 -21.67
C ILE A 449 -10.25 16.35 -21.69
N CYS A 450 -9.59 17.08 -22.60
CA CYS A 450 -8.13 17.12 -22.71
C CYS A 450 -7.61 18.54 -22.42
N CYS A 451 -6.86 18.67 -21.34
CA CYS A 451 -6.26 19.91 -20.86
C CYS A 451 -4.75 19.90 -21.06
N LYS A 452 -4.19 21.05 -21.43
CA LYS A 452 -2.74 21.28 -21.39
C LYS A 452 -2.40 22.15 -20.20
N GLU A 453 -1.46 21.69 -19.39
CA GLU A 453 -0.93 22.47 -18.27
C GLU A 453 0.02 23.55 -18.79
N THR A 454 -0.24 24.79 -18.38
CA THR A 454 0.61 25.95 -18.66
C THR A 454 1.17 26.48 -17.35
N ARG A 455 2.48 26.73 -17.33
CA ARG A 455 3.11 27.46 -16.23
C ARG A 455 2.87 28.94 -16.49
N ASP A 456 2.41 29.68 -15.48
CA ASP A 456 2.46 31.13 -15.53
C ASP A 456 3.94 31.53 -15.64
N GLU A 457 4.31 32.27 -16.69
CA GLU A 457 5.58 33.00 -16.72
C GLU A 457 5.47 34.12 -15.69
N ALA A 458 5.83 33.82 -14.44
CA ALA A 458 5.92 34.84 -13.41
C ALA A 458 7.00 35.85 -13.81
N LYS A 459 6.57 37.07 -14.14
CA LYS A 459 7.45 38.24 -14.23
C LYS A 459 8.05 38.51 -12.84
N GLY A 460 9.39 38.47 -12.74
CA GLY A 460 10.16 39.06 -11.65
C GLY A 460 10.88 38.06 -10.73
N PRO A 461 12.15 38.32 -10.36
CA PRO A 461 12.87 37.50 -9.39
C PRO A 461 12.66 38.09 -7.99
N GLU A 462 11.86 37.46 -7.12
CA GLU A 462 12.09 37.54 -5.69
C GLU A 462 11.27 36.52 -4.87
N ARG A 463 11.95 35.96 -3.85
CA ARG A 463 11.46 35.21 -2.68
C ARG A 463 11.16 33.72 -2.86
N ARG A 464 12.21 32.94 -2.58
CA ARG A 464 12.14 31.56 -2.07
C ARG A 464 11.82 31.59 -0.58
N GLN A 465 10.65 31.08 -0.19
CA GLN A 465 10.40 30.28 1.03
C GLN A 465 8.91 29.94 1.11
N GLY A 466 8.60 28.66 1.28
CA GLY A 466 7.24 28.14 1.49
C GLY A 466 6.88 27.03 0.53
N SER A 467 6.72 25.82 1.05
CA SER A 467 6.09 24.68 0.36
C SER A 467 4.62 25.01 0.07
N GLY A 468 4.35 25.54 -1.12
CA GLY A 468 3.00 25.80 -1.65
C GLY A 468 2.98 25.51 -3.15
N GLY A 469 1.96 24.79 -3.60
CA GLY A 469 1.85 24.24 -4.95
C GLY A 469 2.20 25.24 -6.07
N LYS A 470 2.93 24.76 -7.08
CA LYS A 470 3.26 25.54 -8.28
C LYS A 470 1.95 26.04 -8.92
N ASN A 471 1.74 27.36 -8.95
CA ASN A 471 0.62 28.03 -9.60
C ASN A 471 0.62 27.70 -11.10
N THR A 472 -0.10 26.65 -11.48
CA THR A 472 -0.12 26.08 -12.82
C THR A 472 -1.56 26.01 -13.28
N LYS A 473 -1.85 26.66 -14.39
CA LYS A 473 -3.19 26.76 -14.94
C LYS A 473 -3.43 25.69 -15.99
N LEU A 474 -4.68 25.29 -16.17
CA LEU A 474 -5.12 24.31 -17.14
C LEU A 474 -5.88 25.01 -18.27
N ARG A 475 -5.47 24.73 -19.51
CA ARG A 475 -6.14 25.24 -20.70
C ARG A 475 -6.79 24.13 -21.49
N LEU A 476 -8.07 24.29 -21.80
CA LEU A 476 -8.81 23.35 -22.64
C LEU A 476 -8.25 23.30 -24.06
N LYS A 477 -7.85 22.10 -24.49
CA LYS A 477 -7.34 21.84 -25.85
C LYS A 477 -8.27 21.01 -26.69
N GLY A 478 -9.05 20.11 -26.10
CA GLY A 478 -10.07 19.35 -26.80
C GLY A 478 -11.12 18.80 -25.85
N ARG A 479 -12.32 18.60 -26.38
CA ARG A 479 -13.42 17.88 -25.74
C ARG A 479 -14.04 16.92 -26.76
N VAL A 480 -14.45 15.75 -26.30
CA VAL A 480 -15.15 14.75 -27.12
C VAL A 480 -16.34 14.24 -26.32
N PHE A 481 -17.56 14.52 -26.78
CA PHE A 481 -18.75 13.94 -26.19
C PHE A 481 -18.76 12.43 -26.41
N THR A 482 -19.12 11.66 -25.38
CA THR A 482 -19.11 10.20 -25.43
C THR A 482 -20.05 9.66 -26.50
N THR A 483 -21.18 10.34 -26.73
CA THR A 483 -22.15 10.07 -27.82
C THR A 483 -21.56 10.21 -29.23
N ASN A 484 -20.49 11.00 -29.40
CA ASN A 484 -19.83 11.17 -30.69
C ASN A 484 -18.73 10.13 -30.94
N ILE A 485 -18.36 9.32 -29.95
CA ILE A 485 -17.34 8.28 -30.07
C ILE A 485 -17.88 7.14 -30.92
N VAL A 486 -17.22 6.88 -32.04
CA VAL A 486 -17.61 5.85 -33.01
C VAL A 486 -16.94 4.52 -32.70
N ASN A 487 -15.66 4.57 -32.33
CA ASN A 487 -14.86 3.37 -32.15
C ASN A 487 -13.72 3.60 -31.15
N ILE A 488 -13.43 2.58 -30.36
CA ILE A 488 -12.32 2.54 -29.41
C ILE A 488 -11.53 1.27 -29.71
N THR A 489 -10.26 1.43 -30.08
CA THR A 489 -9.37 0.30 -30.33
C THR A 489 -8.17 0.39 -29.42
N HIS A 490 -7.84 -0.69 -28.73
CA HIS A 490 -6.67 -0.75 -27.88
C HIS A 490 -5.64 -1.74 -28.44
N THR A 491 -4.36 -1.43 -28.23
CA THR A 491 -3.24 -2.29 -28.62
C THR A 491 -2.38 -2.53 -27.39
N SER A 492 -2.18 -3.81 -27.05
CA SER A 492 -1.29 -4.25 -25.98
C SER A 492 -0.13 -5.03 -26.58
N SER A 493 1.07 -4.46 -26.49
CA SER A 493 2.32 -5.10 -26.91
C SER A 493 3.44 -4.71 -25.93
N PRO A 494 4.44 -5.56 -25.69
CA PRO A 494 5.55 -5.23 -24.80
C PRO A 494 6.21 -3.91 -25.19
N GLY A 495 6.12 -2.91 -24.31
CA GLY A 495 6.68 -1.56 -24.56
C GLY A 495 5.77 -0.59 -25.32
N SER A 496 4.56 -1.00 -25.74
CA SER A 496 3.57 -0.12 -26.36
C SER A 496 2.14 -0.50 -25.95
N TYR A 497 1.55 0.31 -25.08
CA TYR A 497 0.16 0.22 -24.64
C TYR A 497 -0.58 1.48 -25.09
N THR A 498 -1.57 1.33 -25.97
CA THR A 498 -2.24 2.49 -26.57
C THR A 498 -3.74 2.29 -26.71
N VAL A 499 -4.52 3.36 -26.57
CA VAL A 499 -5.95 3.41 -26.89
C VAL A 499 -6.15 4.48 -27.95
N VAL A 500 -6.75 4.10 -29.07
CA VAL A 500 -7.17 5.02 -30.14
C VAL A 500 -8.66 5.30 -29.95
N VAL A 501 -8.99 6.58 -29.80
CA VAL A 501 -10.38 7.05 -29.69
C VAL A 501 -10.75 7.73 -31.00
N CYS A 502 -11.77 7.22 -31.68
CA CYS A 502 -12.30 7.79 -32.92
C CYS A 502 -13.68 8.38 -32.69
N TRP A 503 -13.92 9.61 -33.14
CA TRP A 503 -15.21 10.29 -32.99
C TRP A 503 -15.64 11.02 -34.27
N LYS A 504 -16.93 11.37 -34.35
CA LYS A 504 -17.47 12.23 -35.41
C LYS A 504 -17.28 13.69 -35.02
N GLY A 505 -16.50 14.45 -35.80
CA GLY A 505 -16.33 15.89 -35.65
C GLY A 505 -17.50 16.69 -36.23
N ALA A 506 -17.45 18.03 -36.07
CA ALA A 506 -18.51 18.98 -36.46
C ALA A 506 -18.89 18.99 -37.95
N ARG A 507 -18.10 18.34 -38.83
CA ARG A 507 -18.36 18.21 -40.28
C ARG A 507 -18.59 16.77 -40.72
N ASN A 508 -18.97 15.86 -39.81
CA ASN A 508 -19.03 14.41 -40.04
C ASN A 508 -17.69 13.79 -40.49
N VAL A 509 -16.59 14.51 -40.33
CA VAL A 509 -15.24 13.98 -40.53
C VAL A 509 -14.89 13.13 -39.31
N LYS A 510 -14.37 11.92 -39.56
CA LYS A 510 -13.86 11.05 -38.50
C LYS A 510 -12.50 11.57 -38.06
N ASP A 511 -12.45 12.06 -36.84
CA ASP A 511 -11.20 12.43 -36.18
C ASP A 511 -10.80 11.33 -35.20
N ASN A 512 -9.50 11.25 -34.92
CA ASN A 512 -9.00 10.34 -33.89
C ASN A 512 -7.76 10.92 -33.19
N PHE A 513 -7.50 10.38 -32.01
CA PHE A 513 -6.20 10.52 -31.35
C PHE A 513 -5.85 9.20 -30.67
N THR A 514 -4.55 9.03 -30.42
CA THR A 514 -3.99 7.88 -29.71
C THR A 514 -3.48 8.31 -28.35
N ILE A 515 -4.03 7.74 -27.28
CA ILE A 515 -3.52 7.87 -25.92
C ILE A 515 -2.48 6.77 -25.70
N LYS A 516 -1.30 7.15 -25.22
CA LYS A 516 -0.23 6.21 -24.84
C LYS A 516 -0.17 6.03 -23.33
N PHE A 517 -0.07 4.77 -22.90
CA PHE A 517 -0.01 4.37 -21.50
C PHE A 517 1.33 3.69 -21.21
N THR A 518 1.80 3.82 -19.97
CA THR A 518 3.01 3.14 -19.48
C THR A 518 2.71 1.77 -18.87
N ASN A 519 1.45 1.54 -18.47
CA ASN A 519 1.00 0.34 -17.78
C ASN A 519 -0.22 -0.25 -18.50
N GLU A 520 -0.16 -1.55 -18.81
CA GLU A 520 -1.25 -2.29 -19.46
C GLU A 520 -2.54 -2.28 -18.63
N ALA A 521 -2.45 -2.44 -17.31
CA ALA A 521 -3.63 -2.46 -16.44
C ALA A 521 -4.38 -1.12 -16.47
N VAL A 522 -3.64 0.00 -16.48
CA VAL A 522 -4.24 1.34 -16.60
C VAL A 522 -4.88 1.51 -17.97
N MET A 523 -4.19 1.06 -19.03
CA MET A 523 -4.71 1.10 -20.40
C MET A 523 -6.04 0.35 -20.52
N ARG A 524 -6.12 -0.87 -19.96
CA ARG A 524 -7.34 -1.69 -19.96
C ARG A 524 -8.48 -1.01 -19.22
N THR A 525 -8.24 -0.50 -18.01
CA THR A 525 -9.24 0.26 -17.24
C THR A 525 -9.80 1.44 -18.04
N TRP A 526 -8.93 2.20 -18.74
CA TRP A 526 -9.37 3.31 -19.59
C TRP A 526 -10.15 2.84 -20.81
N ALA A 527 -9.68 1.79 -21.50
CA ALA A 527 -10.36 1.24 -22.67
C ALA A 527 -11.75 0.71 -22.32
N ASP A 528 -11.85 -0.07 -21.24
CA ASP A 528 -13.10 -0.68 -20.77
C ASP A 528 -14.09 0.40 -20.33
N GLN A 529 -13.64 1.43 -19.57
CA GLN A 529 -14.51 2.51 -19.15
C GLN A 529 -14.99 3.36 -20.34
N LEU A 530 -14.11 3.70 -21.29
CA LEU A 530 -14.50 4.44 -22.50
C LEU A 530 -15.51 3.64 -23.33
N GLU A 531 -15.31 2.34 -23.47
CA GLU A 531 -16.20 1.47 -24.24
C GLU A 531 -17.55 1.27 -23.54
N HIS A 532 -17.56 1.24 -22.20
CA HIS A 532 -18.77 1.24 -21.40
C HIS A 532 -19.56 2.54 -21.60
N GLN A 533 -18.92 3.70 -21.48
CA GLN A 533 -19.59 5.00 -21.70
C GLN A 533 -20.05 5.22 -23.14
N ARG A 534 -19.39 4.58 -24.12
CA ARG A 534 -19.85 4.57 -25.52
C ARG A 534 -21.12 3.74 -25.72
N LYS A 535 -21.37 2.73 -24.87
CA LYS A 535 -22.49 1.78 -24.99
C LYS A 535 -23.71 2.16 -24.15
N GLU A 536 -23.53 2.89 -23.06
CA GLU A 536 -24.61 3.28 -22.13
C GLU A 536 -25.53 4.39 -22.67
N LEU A 537 -25.15 5.05 -23.76
CA LEU A 537 -25.89 6.13 -24.42
C LEU A 537 -26.17 5.76 -25.88
#